data_AF-X1KFX9-F1
#
_entry.id   AF-X1KFX9-F1
#
_cell.length_a   1.000
_cell.length_b   1.000
_cell.length_c   1.000
_cell.angle_alpha   90.00
_cell.angle_beta   90.00
_cell.angle_gamma   90.00
#
_symmetry.space_group_name_H-M   'P 1'
#
loop_
_entity.id
_entity.type
_entity.pdbx_description
1 polymer ?
#
loop_
_entity_poly.entity_id
_entity_poly.type
_entity_poly.pdbx_seq_one_letter_code
_entity_poly.pdbx_strand_id
1 'polypeptide(L)'
;AYHLVLLVMNETGYRNLSKLVTLGNLEGFYYHPRIDMELLRQNNQGLIALSACLKGHVPYFLRRGRLEDAKEYARQLASIFDHDRFYLEVMANKMPEQIAVNEALKELAEDLSLPLVATNDCHYLNREDAEAHDILLCVQTGKSVDDPGRLKFSNNEFYFKSRQEMASDLDGFSEALDNTVEIAKKCNYEMEFGQYKYPVFQVAGNLSLEEKLQKEARQGLDKRLTRKESLDGSLSAELKAEYEDR
;
A
#
# COMPACT_ATOMS: atom_id res chain seq x y z
N ALA A 1 5.89 2.85 -16.75
CA ALA A 1 4.85 2.84 -15.70
C ALA A 1 4.85 4.21 -15.04
N TYR A 2 3.69 4.69 -14.61
CA TYR A 2 3.54 5.98 -13.95
C TYR A 2 3.12 5.77 -12.51
N HIS A 3 3.37 6.76 -11.67
CA HIS A 3 3.01 6.71 -10.25
C HIS A 3 1.57 7.20 -10.05
N LEU A 4 0.91 6.64 -9.04
CA LEU A 4 -0.37 7.08 -8.50
C LEU A 4 -0.35 6.75 -7.01
N VAL A 5 -0.77 7.69 -6.17
CA VAL A 5 -0.87 7.45 -4.71
C VAL A 5 -2.30 7.06 -4.39
N LEU A 6 -2.49 5.99 -3.63
CA LEU A 6 -3.80 5.54 -3.13
C LEU A 6 -3.79 5.47 -1.61
N LEU A 7 -4.76 6.13 -0.97
CA LEU A 7 -4.93 6.16 0.47
C LEU A 7 -6.22 5.43 0.86
N VAL A 8 -6.16 4.68 1.96
CA VAL A 8 -7.28 3.89 2.46
C VAL A 8 -8.15 4.75 3.39
N MET A 9 -9.43 4.93 3.03
CA MET A 9 -10.39 5.62 3.89
C MET A 9 -10.96 4.73 4.99
N ASN A 10 -11.21 3.46 4.67
CA ASN A 10 -11.97 2.53 5.51
C ASN A 10 -11.70 1.06 5.13
N GLU A 11 -12.34 0.11 5.81
CA GLU A 11 -12.22 -1.33 5.57
C GLU A 11 -12.46 -1.74 4.09
N THR A 12 -13.42 -1.11 3.41
CA THR A 12 -13.67 -1.40 1.97
C THR A 12 -12.48 -0.95 1.13
N GLY A 13 -11.94 0.24 1.41
CA GLY A 13 -10.72 0.73 0.81
C GLY A 13 -9.54 -0.20 1.04
N TYR A 14 -9.34 -0.68 2.27
CA TYR A 14 -8.24 -1.58 2.60
C TYR A 14 -8.29 -2.88 1.79
N ARG A 15 -9.49 -3.49 1.68
CA ARG A 15 -9.71 -4.69 0.86
C ARG A 15 -9.44 -4.43 -0.61
N ASN A 16 -9.89 -3.28 -1.12
CA ASN A 16 -9.69 -2.91 -2.51
C ASN A 16 -8.22 -2.63 -2.83
N LEU A 17 -7.51 -1.90 -1.96
CA LEU A 17 -6.07 -1.70 -2.11
C LEU A 17 -5.31 -3.04 -2.05
N SER A 18 -5.69 -3.93 -1.14
CA SER A 18 -5.09 -5.26 -1.05
C SER A 18 -5.28 -6.05 -2.35
N LYS A 19 -6.49 -6.05 -2.92
CA LYS A 19 -6.75 -6.67 -4.24
C LYS A 19 -5.91 -6.03 -5.35
N LEU A 20 -5.83 -4.71 -5.41
CA LEU A 20 -5.02 -4.00 -6.41
C LEU A 20 -3.54 -4.39 -6.32
N VAL A 21 -2.99 -4.46 -5.09
CA VAL A 21 -1.61 -4.91 -4.85
C VAL A 21 -1.42 -6.37 -5.28
N THR A 22 -2.37 -7.25 -4.92
CA THR A 22 -2.33 -8.67 -5.31
C THR A 22 -2.38 -8.84 -6.83
N LEU A 23 -3.38 -8.25 -7.50
CA LEU A 23 -3.53 -8.36 -8.96
C LEU A 23 -2.38 -7.70 -9.71
N GLY A 24 -1.86 -6.58 -9.19
CA GLY A 24 -0.67 -5.94 -9.78
C GLY A 24 0.56 -6.83 -9.76
N ASN A 25 0.69 -7.72 -8.76
CA ASN A 25 1.77 -8.70 -8.68
C ASN A 25 1.48 -9.99 -9.47
N LEU A 26 0.25 -10.50 -9.42
CA LEU A 26 -0.10 -11.77 -10.08
C LEU A 26 -0.32 -11.64 -11.58
N GLU A 27 -0.89 -10.53 -12.03
CA GLU A 27 -1.35 -10.35 -13.41
C GLU A 27 -0.66 -9.18 -14.12
N GLY A 28 -0.31 -8.12 -13.37
CA GLY A 28 0.25 -6.89 -13.94
C GLY A 28 1.79 -6.80 -14.00
N PHE A 29 2.49 -7.80 -13.46
CA PHE A 29 3.93 -7.73 -13.26
C PHE A 29 4.71 -7.76 -14.59
N TYR A 30 5.64 -6.82 -14.75
CA TYR A 30 6.65 -6.86 -15.81
C TYR A 30 8.02 -6.57 -15.22
N TYR A 31 8.47 -5.32 -15.22
CA TYR A 31 9.62 -4.90 -14.40
C TYR A 31 9.22 -4.58 -12.96
N HIS A 32 7.99 -4.14 -12.77
CA HIS A 32 7.37 -3.81 -11.48
C HIS A 32 5.91 -4.28 -11.51
N PRO A 33 5.28 -4.52 -10.35
CA PRO A 33 3.84 -4.73 -10.29
C PRO A 33 3.12 -3.45 -10.75
N ARG A 34 2.08 -3.61 -11.57
CA ARG A 34 1.34 -2.49 -12.17
C ARG A 34 -0.14 -2.81 -12.16
N ILE A 35 -0.96 -1.77 -12.01
CA ILE A 35 -2.41 -1.85 -12.23
C ILE A 35 -2.77 -0.99 -13.44
N ASP A 36 -3.90 -1.30 -14.07
CA ASP A 36 -4.47 -0.49 -15.14
C ASP A 36 -5.72 0.27 -14.66
N MET A 37 -6.27 1.10 -15.55
CA MET A 37 -7.45 1.90 -15.26
C MET A 37 -8.71 1.06 -15.06
N GLU A 38 -8.78 -0.13 -15.64
CA GLU A 38 -9.94 -1.01 -15.51
C GLU A 38 -9.99 -1.62 -14.10
N LEU A 39 -8.87 -2.17 -13.64
CA LEU A 39 -8.73 -2.63 -12.26
C LEU A 39 -8.98 -1.51 -11.26
N LEU A 40 -8.51 -0.30 -11.57
CA LEU A 40 -8.76 0.87 -10.73
C LEU A 40 -10.25 1.22 -10.67
N ARG A 41 -10.96 1.25 -11.81
CA ARG A 41 -12.42 1.46 -11.87
C ARG A 41 -13.16 0.45 -11.01
N GLN A 42 -12.79 -0.82 -11.10
CA GLN A 42 -13.45 -1.91 -10.37
C GLN A 42 -13.16 -1.90 -8.85
N ASN A 43 -12.02 -1.36 -8.42
CA ASN A 43 -11.55 -1.43 -7.03
C ASN A 43 -11.25 -0.04 -6.44
N ASN A 44 -12.01 1.00 -6.80
CA ASN A 44 -11.77 2.36 -6.30
C ASN A 44 -12.45 2.66 -4.95
N GLN A 45 -13.51 1.91 -4.58
CA GLN A 45 -14.38 2.29 -3.48
C GLN A 45 -13.62 2.31 -2.15
N GLY A 46 -13.81 3.38 -1.36
CA GLY A 46 -13.12 3.57 -0.08
C GLY A 46 -11.66 4.01 -0.20
N LEU A 47 -11.21 4.41 -1.39
CA LEU A 47 -9.86 4.95 -1.63
C LEU A 47 -9.89 6.44 -1.97
N ILE A 48 -8.84 7.16 -1.61
CA ILE A 48 -8.52 8.50 -2.12
C ILE A 48 -7.31 8.36 -3.04
N ALA A 49 -7.29 9.08 -4.16
CA ALA A 49 -6.18 9.09 -5.11
C ALA A 49 -5.52 10.46 -5.20
N LEU A 50 -4.18 10.47 -5.27
CA LEU A 50 -3.40 11.69 -5.51
C LEU A 50 -2.62 11.54 -6.83
N SER A 51 -2.43 12.65 -7.56
CA SER A 51 -1.81 12.63 -8.90
C SER A 51 -0.33 12.24 -8.94
N ALA A 52 0.32 12.01 -7.79
CA ALA A 52 1.71 11.59 -7.60
C ALA A 52 2.77 12.63 -8.00
N CYS A 53 4.03 12.24 -7.87
CA CYS A 53 5.21 13.06 -8.16
C CYS A 53 5.41 13.31 -9.67
N LEU A 54 6.57 13.83 -10.08
CA LEU A 54 6.92 14.06 -11.50
C LEU A 54 6.85 12.81 -12.40
N LYS A 55 6.77 11.60 -11.83
CA LYS A 55 6.52 10.33 -12.54
C LYS A 55 5.05 9.92 -12.60
N GLY A 56 4.14 10.72 -12.04
CA GLY A 56 2.69 10.60 -12.23
C GLY A 56 2.26 11.01 -13.63
N HIS A 57 1.15 10.47 -14.11
CA HIS A 57 0.68 10.70 -15.48
C HIS A 57 0.35 12.17 -15.75
N VAL A 58 -0.37 12.82 -14.83
CA VAL A 58 -0.75 14.24 -14.96
C VAL A 58 0.49 15.15 -14.92
N PRO A 59 1.38 15.08 -13.90
CA PRO A 59 2.64 15.81 -13.90
C PRO A 59 3.52 15.57 -15.14
N TYR A 60 3.55 14.33 -15.64
CA TYR A 60 4.32 13.97 -16.83
C TYR A 60 3.85 14.73 -18.08
N PHE A 61 2.53 14.83 -18.30
CA PHE A 61 1.97 15.57 -19.43
C PHE A 61 2.22 17.07 -19.30
N LEU A 62 2.01 17.64 -18.11
CA LEU A 62 2.26 19.05 -17.83
C LEU A 62 3.71 19.43 -18.13
N ARG A 63 4.68 18.63 -17.65
CA ARG A 63 6.11 18.86 -17.89
C ARG A 63 6.48 18.82 -19.38
N ARG A 64 5.68 18.17 -20.22
CA ARG A 64 5.89 18.09 -21.68
C ARG A 64 5.06 19.12 -22.46
N GLY A 65 4.39 20.05 -21.79
CA GLY A 65 3.53 21.06 -22.42
C GLY A 65 2.26 20.46 -23.03
N ARG A 66 1.87 19.25 -22.63
CA ARG A 66 0.69 18.53 -23.14
C ARG A 66 -0.54 18.77 -22.25
N LEU A 67 -0.98 20.03 -22.20
CA LEU A 67 -2.03 20.46 -21.27
C LEU A 67 -3.37 19.72 -21.48
N GLU A 68 -3.82 19.56 -22.72
CA GLU A 68 -5.09 18.88 -22.99
C GLU A 68 -5.07 17.40 -22.58
N ASP A 69 -3.94 16.71 -22.77
CA ASP A 69 -3.77 15.33 -22.30
C ASP A 69 -3.76 15.26 -20.76
N ALA A 70 -3.15 16.24 -20.09
CA ALA A 70 -3.18 16.33 -18.63
C ALA A 70 -4.61 16.55 -18.12
N LYS A 71 -5.38 17.44 -18.77
CA LYS A 71 -6.79 17.71 -18.46
C LYS A 71 -7.64 16.46 -18.62
N GLU A 72 -7.51 15.79 -19.75
CA GLU A 72 -8.28 14.59 -20.05
C GLU A 72 -7.97 13.47 -19.05
N TYR A 73 -6.70 13.23 -18.76
CA TYR A 73 -6.31 12.20 -17.80
C TYR A 73 -6.76 12.52 -16.36
N ALA A 74 -6.66 13.79 -15.95
CA ALA A 74 -7.13 14.24 -14.64
C ALA A 74 -8.65 14.08 -14.49
N ARG A 75 -9.45 14.43 -15.52
CA ARG A 75 -10.91 14.18 -15.54
C ARG A 75 -11.24 12.70 -15.45
N GLN A 76 -10.50 11.85 -16.17
CA GLN A 76 -10.70 10.41 -16.10
C GLN A 76 -10.44 9.88 -14.69
N LEU A 77 -9.34 10.28 -14.04
CA LEU A 77 -9.08 9.90 -12.65
C LEU A 77 -10.17 10.45 -11.71
N ALA A 78 -10.51 11.73 -11.80
CA ALA A 78 -11.57 12.34 -10.99
C ALA A 78 -12.89 11.55 -11.12
N SER A 79 -13.27 11.14 -12.34
CA SER A 79 -14.48 10.36 -12.58
C SER A 79 -14.48 8.98 -11.91
N ILE A 80 -13.30 8.37 -11.71
CA ILE A 80 -13.15 7.07 -11.03
C ILE A 80 -13.32 7.22 -9.51
N PHE A 81 -12.95 8.38 -8.98
CA PHE A 81 -12.93 8.67 -7.55
C PHE A 81 -14.05 9.63 -7.15
N ASP A 82 -15.19 9.55 -7.85
CA ASP A 82 -16.42 10.32 -7.61
C ASP A 82 -16.21 11.84 -7.51
N HIS A 83 -15.17 12.38 -8.15
CA HIS A 83 -14.69 13.77 -8.11
C HIS A 83 -14.20 14.27 -6.73
N ASP A 84 -14.76 13.77 -5.62
CA ASP A 84 -14.45 14.22 -4.26
C ASP A 84 -13.25 13.49 -3.60
N ARG A 85 -12.78 12.41 -4.23
CA ARG A 85 -11.71 11.53 -3.71
C ARG A 85 -10.46 11.52 -4.61
N PHE A 86 -10.33 12.48 -5.54
CA PHE A 86 -9.12 12.68 -6.33
C PHE A 86 -8.54 14.08 -6.10
N TYR A 87 -7.24 14.15 -5.85
CA TYR A 87 -6.53 15.40 -5.58
C TYR A 87 -5.33 15.52 -6.51
N LEU A 88 -5.08 16.74 -6.99
CA LEU A 88 -3.85 17.09 -7.66
C LEU A 88 -2.77 17.38 -6.60
N GLU A 89 -1.62 16.73 -6.73
CA GLU A 89 -0.59 16.68 -5.69
C GLU A 89 0.56 17.64 -6.00
N VAL A 90 0.73 18.65 -5.14
CA VAL A 90 1.86 19.59 -5.20
C VAL A 90 2.92 19.20 -4.16
N MET A 91 4.19 19.31 -4.53
CA MET A 91 5.29 18.81 -3.69
C MET A 91 6.31 19.86 -3.32
N ALA A 92 6.75 19.83 -2.05
CA ALA A 92 7.69 20.78 -1.46
C ALA A 92 9.18 20.40 -1.64
N ASN A 93 9.56 19.62 -2.65
CA ASN A 93 10.92 19.08 -2.79
C ASN A 93 11.96 20.07 -3.38
N LYS A 94 11.57 21.33 -3.62
CA LYS A 94 12.40 22.42 -4.20
C LYS A 94 13.09 22.12 -5.54
N MET A 95 12.71 21.06 -6.25
CA MET A 95 13.25 20.84 -7.58
C MET A 95 12.69 21.90 -8.55
N PRO A 96 13.52 22.51 -9.41
CA PRO A 96 13.04 23.50 -10.39
C PRO A 96 11.88 22.97 -11.25
N GLU A 97 11.95 21.71 -11.67
CA GLU A 97 10.88 21.06 -12.45
C GLU A 97 9.61 20.86 -11.63
N GLN A 98 9.72 20.59 -10.32
CA GLN A 98 8.57 20.46 -9.44
C GLN A 98 7.90 21.80 -9.20
N ILE A 99 8.67 22.88 -9.00
CA ILE A 99 8.12 24.23 -8.82
C ILE A 99 7.29 24.62 -10.04
N ALA A 100 7.83 24.43 -11.25
CA ALA A 100 7.10 24.70 -12.49
C ALA A 100 5.84 23.83 -12.65
N VAL A 101 5.90 22.55 -12.25
CA VAL A 101 4.75 21.65 -12.30
C VAL A 101 3.71 22.00 -11.24
N ASN A 102 4.09 22.46 -10.04
CA ASN A 102 3.15 22.89 -9.00
C ASN A 102 2.26 24.05 -9.47
N GLU A 103 2.85 25.05 -10.14
CA GLU A 103 2.08 26.16 -10.72
C GLU A 103 1.12 25.67 -11.82
N ALA A 104 1.60 24.81 -12.72
CA ALA A 104 0.74 24.24 -13.75
C ALA A 104 -0.39 23.35 -13.17
N LEU A 105 -0.12 22.65 -12.06
CA LEU A 105 -1.13 21.89 -11.33
C LEU A 105 -2.16 22.81 -10.67
N LYS A 106 -1.76 23.98 -10.16
CA LYS A 106 -2.66 24.99 -9.61
C LYS A 106 -3.65 25.49 -10.66
N GLU A 107 -3.13 25.92 -11.82
CA GLU A 107 -3.96 26.33 -12.96
C GLU A 107 -4.91 25.21 -13.40
N LEU A 108 -4.40 23.97 -13.47
CA LEU A 108 -5.21 22.80 -13.81
C LEU A 108 -6.31 22.51 -12.79
N ALA A 109 -6.03 22.70 -11.50
CA ALA A 109 -6.98 22.53 -10.41
C ALA A 109 -8.13 23.54 -10.54
N GLU A 110 -7.81 24.81 -10.80
CA GLU A 110 -8.80 25.87 -11.02
C GLU A 110 -9.66 25.56 -12.26
N ASP A 111 -9.03 25.23 -13.40
CA ASP A 111 -9.70 24.90 -14.66
C ASP A 111 -10.67 23.73 -14.55
N LEU A 112 -10.34 22.73 -13.74
CA LEU A 112 -11.12 21.50 -13.59
C LEU A 112 -11.97 21.47 -12.32
N SER A 113 -11.88 22.50 -11.47
CA SER A 113 -12.46 22.52 -10.13
C SER A 113 -12.08 21.27 -9.30
N LEU A 114 -10.81 20.89 -9.35
CA LEU A 114 -10.25 19.76 -8.60
C LEU A 114 -9.46 20.28 -7.38
N PRO A 115 -9.50 19.58 -6.23
CA PRO A 115 -8.78 20.00 -5.05
C PRO A 115 -7.27 19.71 -5.18
N LEU A 116 -6.47 20.57 -4.55
CA LEU A 116 -5.01 20.36 -4.39
C LEU A 116 -4.70 19.65 -3.06
N VAL A 117 -3.58 18.94 -2.98
CA VAL A 117 -3.02 18.44 -1.73
C VAL A 117 -1.50 18.61 -1.72
N ALA A 118 -0.95 19.01 -0.57
CA ALA A 118 0.47 19.19 -0.37
C ALA A 118 1.15 17.92 0.18
N THR A 119 2.26 17.50 -0.42
CA THR A 119 3.10 16.40 0.07
C THR A 119 4.59 16.70 -0.14
N ASN A 120 5.48 15.78 0.24
CA ASN A 120 6.94 15.97 0.04
C ASN A 120 7.66 14.74 -0.53
N ASP A 121 6.95 13.64 -0.83
CA ASP A 121 7.52 12.38 -1.32
C ASP A 121 8.72 11.89 -0.48
N CYS A 122 8.53 11.83 0.84
CA CYS A 122 9.60 11.55 1.80
C CYS A 122 10.18 10.14 1.60
N HIS A 123 11.51 10.04 1.51
CA HIS A 123 12.26 8.78 1.42
C HIS A 123 13.14 8.53 2.67
N TYR A 124 13.27 9.52 3.54
CA TYR A 124 14.04 9.45 4.78
C TYR A 124 13.44 10.40 5.83
N LEU A 125 13.87 10.28 7.09
CA LEU A 125 13.24 10.99 8.21
C LEU A 125 13.77 12.41 8.36
N ASN A 126 15.09 12.58 8.47
CA ASN A 126 15.74 13.88 8.68
C ASN A 126 16.56 14.29 7.46
N ARG A 127 16.83 15.59 7.30
CA ARG A 127 17.58 16.10 6.14
C ARG A 127 18.98 15.49 6.04
N GLU A 128 19.62 15.21 7.18
CA GLU A 128 20.96 14.64 7.28
C GLU A 128 21.03 13.18 6.81
N ASP A 129 19.89 12.47 6.78
CA ASP A 129 19.80 11.06 6.34
C ASP A 129 19.94 10.91 4.82
N ALA A 130 20.03 12.01 4.07
CA ALA A 130 20.15 11.99 2.61
C ALA A 130 21.38 11.21 2.11
N GLU A 131 22.51 11.25 2.84
CA GLU A 131 23.70 10.47 2.48
C GLU A 131 23.47 8.96 2.67
N ALA A 132 22.83 8.56 3.77
CA ALA A 132 22.49 7.17 4.01
C ALA A 132 21.52 6.63 2.94
N HIS A 133 20.54 7.44 2.55
CA HIS A 133 19.65 7.11 1.43
C HIS A 133 20.38 6.99 0.10
N ASP A 134 21.35 7.87 -0.19
CA ASP A 134 22.16 7.79 -1.41
C ASP A 134 22.97 6.47 -1.49
N ILE A 135 23.56 6.07 -0.37
CA ILE A 135 24.27 4.78 -0.26
C ILE A 135 23.30 3.60 -0.43
N LEU A 136 22.09 3.68 0.14
CA LEU A 136 21.06 2.65 -0.03
C LEU A 136 20.69 2.44 -1.51
N LEU A 137 20.55 3.52 -2.29
CA LEU A 137 20.31 3.43 -3.73
C LEU A 137 21.48 2.77 -4.48
N CYS A 138 22.72 3.03 -4.08
CA CYS A 138 23.90 2.39 -4.64
C CYS A 138 23.88 0.87 -4.40
N VAL A 139 23.53 0.44 -3.18
CA VAL A 139 23.36 -0.98 -2.85
C VAL A 139 22.25 -1.62 -3.68
N GLN A 140 21.09 -0.97 -3.79
CA GLN A 140 19.95 -1.49 -4.55
C GLN A 140 20.27 -1.65 -6.05
N THR A 141 21.05 -0.71 -6.61
CA THR A 141 21.37 -0.69 -8.05
C THR A 141 22.68 -1.41 -8.40
N GLY A 142 23.42 -1.90 -7.40
CA GLY A 142 24.71 -2.55 -7.60
C GLY A 142 25.78 -1.61 -8.15
N LYS A 143 25.74 -0.33 -7.77
CA LYS A 143 26.66 0.72 -8.24
C LYS A 143 27.57 1.21 -7.11
N SER A 144 28.76 1.70 -7.45
CA SER A 144 29.64 2.39 -6.50
C SER A 144 29.16 3.83 -6.28
N VAL A 145 29.43 4.39 -5.10
CA VAL A 145 29.16 5.81 -4.79
C VAL A 145 29.97 6.74 -5.72
N ASP A 146 31.12 6.28 -6.20
CA ASP A 146 31.98 7.00 -7.13
C ASP A 146 31.56 6.87 -8.61
N ASP A 147 30.57 6.03 -8.94
CA ASP A 147 30.08 5.90 -10.32
C ASP A 147 29.26 7.15 -10.70
N PRO A 148 29.69 7.96 -11.69
CA PRO A 148 28.98 9.18 -12.08
C PRO A 148 27.61 8.93 -12.71
N GLY A 149 27.36 7.72 -13.22
CA GLY A 149 26.09 7.31 -13.85
C GLY A 149 25.14 6.59 -12.89
N ARG A 150 25.43 6.56 -11.60
CA ARG A 150 24.57 5.92 -10.60
C ARG A 150 23.26 6.69 -10.40
N LEU A 151 22.24 5.99 -9.90
CA LEU A 151 21.01 6.64 -9.47
C LEU A 151 21.29 7.52 -8.25
N LYS A 152 20.92 8.80 -8.33
CA LYS A 152 20.99 9.79 -7.24
C LYS A 152 19.79 10.72 -7.32
N PHE A 153 19.34 11.21 -6.17
CA PHE A 153 18.36 12.30 -6.12
C PHE A 153 19.07 13.65 -6.38
N SER A 154 18.36 14.62 -6.96
CA SER A 154 18.94 15.90 -7.37
C SER A 154 19.27 16.83 -6.20
N ASN A 155 18.65 16.63 -5.04
CA ASN A 155 18.88 17.39 -3.81
C ASN A 155 18.53 16.54 -2.56
N ASN A 156 18.63 17.16 -1.38
CA ASN A 156 18.43 16.51 -0.07
C ASN A 156 17.09 16.91 0.58
N GLU A 157 16.06 17.25 -0.21
CA GLU A 157 14.80 17.83 0.29
C GLU A 157 13.67 16.80 0.49
N PHE A 158 13.98 15.50 0.42
CA PHE A 158 13.01 14.38 0.46
C PHE A 158 12.89 13.75 1.86
N TYR A 159 12.92 14.59 2.90
CA TYR A 159 12.77 14.19 4.30
C TYR A 159 11.39 14.58 4.85
N PHE A 160 11.06 14.12 6.07
CA PHE A 160 9.83 14.51 6.75
C PHE A 160 9.93 15.93 7.31
N LYS A 161 9.51 16.91 6.50
CA LYS A 161 9.55 18.34 6.81
C LYS A 161 8.62 18.73 7.95
N SER A 162 9.02 19.74 8.70
CA SER A 162 8.14 20.43 9.63
C SER A 162 7.02 21.19 8.90
N ARG A 163 5.95 21.51 9.62
CA ARG A 163 4.85 22.32 9.07
C ARG A 163 5.34 23.70 8.58
N GLN A 164 6.29 24.32 9.29
CA GLN A 164 6.82 25.62 8.87
C GLN A 164 7.59 25.52 7.55
N GLU A 165 8.41 24.49 7.38
CA GLU A 165 9.14 24.26 6.14
C GLU A 165 8.19 24.00 4.97
N MET A 166 7.19 23.12 5.16
CA MET A 166 6.17 22.86 4.15
C MET A 166 5.42 24.13 3.73
N ALA A 167 5.02 24.96 4.70
CA ALA A 167 4.32 26.21 4.42
C ALA A 167 5.20 27.24 3.70
N SER A 168 6.49 27.28 4.02
CA SER A 168 7.45 28.17 3.35
C SER A 168 7.75 27.72 1.92
N ASP A 169 7.86 26.41 1.68
CA ASP A 169 8.22 25.86 0.38
C ASP A 169 7.02 25.79 -0.59
N LEU A 170 5.80 25.85 -0.07
CA LEU A 170 4.54 25.86 -0.81
C LEU A 170 3.74 27.15 -0.53
N ASP A 171 4.44 28.28 -0.47
CA ASP A 171 3.78 29.59 -0.36
C ASP A 171 2.78 29.79 -1.52
N GLY A 172 1.59 30.29 -1.20
CA GLY A 172 0.48 30.38 -2.16
C GLY A 172 -0.32 29.09 -2.42
N PHE A 173 -0.04 28.00 -1.67
CA PHE A 173 -0.78 26.72 -1.71
C PHE A 173 -1.37 26.35 -0.33
N SER A 174 -1.84 27.32 0.45
CA SER A 174 -2.37 27.08 1.80
C SER A 174 -3.51 26.06 1.83
N GLU A 175 -4.41 26.09 0.83
CA GLU A 175 -5.50 25.12 0.70
C GLU A 175 -4.98 23.68 0.56
N ALA A 176 -3.90 23.49 -0.20
CA ALA A 176 -3.29 22.18 -0.38
C ALA A 176 -2.75 21.61 0.95
N LEU A 177 -2.23 22.47 1.83
CA LEU A 177 -1.78 22.09 3.17
C LEU A 177 -2.97 21.73 4.07
N ASP A 178 -4.05 22.52 4.03
CA ASP A 178 -5.25 22.24 4.83
C ASP A 178 -5.93 20.93 4.40
N ASN A 179 -5.97 20.65 3.09
CA ASN A 179 -6.51 19.41 2.54
C ASN A 179 -5.76 18.17 3.04
N THR A 180 -4.50 18.26 3.46
CA THR A 180 -3.79 17.13 4.08
C THR A 180 -4.48 16.65 5.37
N VAL A 181 -4.97 17.60 6.18
CA VAL A 181 -5.65 17.33 7.44
C VAL A 181 -7.05 16.79 7.17
N GLU A 182 -7.75 17.34 6.18
CA GLU A 182 -9.08 16.85 5.79
C GLU A 182 -9.03 15.44 5.21
N ILE A 183 -8.01 15.12 4.39
CA ILE A 183 -7.77 13.75 3.92
C ILE A 183 -7.47 12.84 5.11
N ALA A 184 -6.60 13.25 6.03
CA ALA A 184 -6.29 12.44 7.22
C ALA A 184 -7.54 12.12 8.05
N LYS A 185 -8.45 13.09 8.24
CA LYS A 185 -9.74 12.87 8.92
C LYS A 185 -10.67 11.90 8.19
N LYS A 186 -10.56 11.78 6.85
CA LYS A 186 -11.34 10.82 6.05
C LYS A 186 -10.79 9.40 6.12
N CYS A 187 -9.53 9.23 6.55
CA CYS A 187 -8.83 7.95 6.65
C CYS A 187 -8.96 7.32 8.04
N ASN A 188 -10.04 6.56 8.26
CA ASN A 188 -10.38 5.91 9.52
C ASN A 188 -10.47 4.38 9.37
N TYR A 189 -9.36 3.75 8.97
CA TYR A 189 -9.24 2.30 8.97
C TYR A 189 -8.44 1.84 10.19
N GLU A 190 -9.02 0.96 10.99
CA GLU A 190 -8.35 0.31 12.11
C GLU A 190 -8.17 -1.18 11.81
N MET A 191 -6.94 -1.66 11.91
CA MET A 191 -6.63 -3.07 11.72
C MET A 191 -6.83 -3.82 13.03
N GLU A 192 -7.76 -4.77 13.05
CA GLU A 192 -7.98 -5.64 14.20
C GLU A 192 -6.90 -6.74 14.29
N PHE A 193 -6.17 -6.76 15.41
CA PHE A 193 -5.19 -7.79 15.72
C PHE A 193 -5.74 -8.76 16.77
N GLY A 194 -5.18 -9.97 16.83
CA GLY A 194 -5.55 -10.98 17.84
C GLY A 194 -6.80 -11.81 17.52
N GLN A 195 -7.45 -11.57 16.38
CA GLN A 195 -8.55 -12.40 15.89
C GLN A 195 -8.02 -13.53 15.00
N TYR A 196 -8.21 -14.78 15.42
CA TYR A 196 -7.81 -15.94 14.62
C TYR A 196 -8.79 -16.18 13.47
N LYS A 197 -8.26 -16.23 12.25
CA LYS A 197 -9.01 -16.56 11.03
C LYS A 197 -8.72 -18.00 10.61
N TYR A 198 -9.28 -18.97 11.34
CA TYR A 198 -9.10 -20.39 11.02
C TYR A 198 -9.92 -20.80 9.79
N PRO A 199 -9.37 -21.64 8.90
CA PRO A 199 -10.17 -22.29 7.88
C PRO A 199 -11.31 -23.09 8.51
N VAL A 200 -12.50 -23.01 7.92
CA VAL A 200 -13.64 -23.81 8.37
C VAL A 200 -13.47 -25.24 7.83
N PHE A 201 -13.16 -26.19 8.71
CA PHE A 201 -13.10 -27.59 8.35
C PHE A 201 -14.51 -28.17 8.20
N GLN A 202 -14.87 -28.58 6.98
CA GLN A 202 -16.19 -29.16 6.70
C GLN A 202 -16.17 -30.66 7.02
N VAL A 203 -17.07 -31.09 7.90
CA VAL A 203 -17.27 -32.50 8.22
C VAL A 203 -18.39 -33.06 7.33
N ALA A 204 -18.17 -34.23 6.74
CA ALA A 204 -19.20 -34.90 5.94
C ALA A 204 -20.30 -35.49 6.83
N GLY A 205 -21.56 -35.36 6.41
CA GLY A 205 -22.73 -35.89 7.13
C GLY A 205 -23.22 -34.96 8.24
N ASN A 206 -23.86 -35.52 9.28
CA ASN A 206 -24.46 -34.78 10.40
C ASN A 206 -23.55 -34.70 11.65
N LEU A 207 -22.25 -34.95 11.50
CA LEU A 207 -21.30 -34.91 12.63
C LEU A 207 -20.81 -33.48 12.88
N SER A 208 -20.64 -33.13 14.15
CA SER A 208 -19.96 -31.88 14.54
C SER A 208 -18.43 -32.00 14.39
N LEU A 209 -17.74 -30.86 14.31
CA LEU A 209 -16.26 -30.83 14.27
C LEU A 209 -15.65 -31.46 15.53
N GLU A 210 -16.29 -31.26 16.68
CA GLU A 210 -15.87 -31.81 17.97
C GLU A 210 -16.01 -33.34 18.00
N GLU A 211 -17.15 -33.87 17.55
CA GLU A 211 -17.37 -35.33 17.44
C GLU A 211 -16.36 -35.97 16.49
N LYS A 212 -16.09 -35.31 15.36
CA LYS A 212 -15.10 -35.78 14.38
C LYS A 212 -13.70 -35.78 14.99
N LEU A 213 -13.31 -34.70 15.67
CA LEU A 213 -12.02 -34.58 16.34
C LEU A 213 -11.85 -35.66 17.42
N GLN A 214 -12.86 -35.83 18.28
CA GLN A 214 -12.82 -36.85 19.34
C GLN A 214 -12.70 -38.26 18.77
N LYS A 215 -13.48 -38.57 17.72
CA LYS A 215 -13.43 -39.87 17.04
C LYS A 215 -12.05 -40.13 16.43
N GLU A 216 -11.48 -39.16 15.71
CA GLU A 216 -10.16 -39.32 15.10
C GLU A 216 -9.02 -39.36 16.12
N ALA A 217 -9.12 -38.58 17.20
CA ALA A 217 -8.16 -38.62 18.31
C ALA A 217 -8.12 -40.01 18.97
N ARG A 218 -9.30 -40.58 19.29
CA ARG A 218 -9.40 -41.94 19.84
C ARG A 218 -8.87 -43.01 18.88
N GLN A 219 -9.27 -42.95 17.61
CA GLN A 219 -8.73 -43.85 16.58
C GLN A 219 -7.21 -43.71 16.40
N GLY A 220 -6.68 -42.50 16.59
CA GLY A 220 -5.25 -42.22 16.58
C GLY A 220 -4.54 -42.84 17.77
N LEU A 221 -5.13 -42.73 18.97
CA LEU A 221 -4.62 -43.34 20.20
C LEU A 221 -4.54 -44.86 20.07
N ASP A 222 -5.61 -45.52 19.61
CA ASP A 222 -5.65 -46.98 19.42
C ASP A 222 -4.48 -47.47 18.56
N LYS A 223 -4.26 -46.81 17.41
CA LYS A 223 -3.15 -47.12 16.50
C LYS A 223 -1.79 -46.95 17.16
N ARG A 224 -1.63 -45.93 18.01
CA ARG A 224 -0.36 -45.66 18.72
C ARG A 224 -0.11 -46.71 19.79
N LEU A 225 -1.13 -47.11 20.55
CA LEU A 225 -1.04 -48.18 21.55
C LEU A 225 -0.71 -49.51 20.89
N THR A 226 -1.41 -49.89 19.81
CA THR A 226 -1.11 -51.11 19.05
C THR A 226 0.34 -51.12 18.54
N ARG A 227 0.82 -49.99 18.00
CA ARG A 227 2.21 -49.88 17.55
C ARG A 227 3.20 -50.02 18.70
N LYS A 228 2.92 -49.40 19.85
CA LYS A 228 3.77 -49.50 21.05
C LYS A 228 3.85 -50.95 21.53
N GLU A 229 2.71 -51.66 21.55
CA GLU A 229 2.68 -53.08 21.90
C GLU A 229 3.51 -53.96 20.96
N SER A 230 3.52 -53.63 19.67
CA SER A 230 4.34 -54.37 18.70
C SER A 230 5.85 -54.17 18.87
N LEU A 231 6.28 -53.07 19.50
CA LEU A 231 7.70 -52.73 19.69
C LEU A 231 8.21 -53.10 21.08
N ASP A 232 7.42 -52.81 22.11
CA ASP A 232 7.84 -52.88 23.51
C ASP A 232 7.24 -54.10 24.25
N GLY A 233 6.37 -54.87 23.59
CA GLY A 233 5.58 -55.94 24.22
C GLY A 233 4.25 -55.44 24.81
N SER A 234 3.45 -56.34 25.37
CA SER A 234 2.09 -56.02 25.84
C SER A 234 2.07 -54.90 26.88
N LEU A 235 1.19 -53.91 26.71
CA LEU A 235 0.98 -52.86 27.70
C LEU A 235 0.05 -53.37 28.81
N SER A 236 0.31 -52.99 30.06
CA SER A 236 -0.59 -53.31 31.17
C SER A 236 -1.93 -52.61 31.02
N ALA A 237 -3.00 -53.21 31.56
CA ALA A 237 -4.33 -52.63 31.53
C ALA A 237 -4.39 -51.26 32.23
N GLU A 238 -3.64 -51.10 33.32
CA GLU A 238 -3.52 -49.83 34.07
C GLU A 238 -2.90 -48.73 33.21
N LEU A 239 -1.84 -49.05 32.46
CA LEU A 239 -1.17 -48.07 31.60
C LEU A 239 -2.03 -47.69 30.38
N LYS A 240 -2.81 -48.62 29.82
CA LYS A 240 -3.78 -48.30 28.76
C LYS A 240 -4.90 -47.38 29.27
N ALA A 241 -5.45 -47.69 30.44
CA ALA A 241 -6.47 -46.85 31.07
C ALA A 241 -5.94 -45.45 31.36
N GLU A 242 -4.68 -45.32 31.82
CA GLU A 242 -4.03 -44.02 32.01
C GLU A 242 -3.95 -43.20 30.71
N TYR A 243 -3.67 -43.83 29.56
CA TYR A 243 -3.64 -43.14 28.27
C TYR A 243 -5.03 -42.74 27.76
N GLU A 244 -6.07 -43.50 28.09
CA GLU A 244 -7.46 -43.21 27.67
C GLU A 244 -8.11 -42.08 28.50
N ASP A 245 -7.71 -41.94 29.77
CA ASP A 245 -8.21 -40.89 30.68
C ASP A 245 -7.57 -39.51 30.44
N ARG A 246 -6.41 -39.46 29.77
CA ARG A 246 -5.65 -38.24 29.46
C ARG A 246 -6.12 -37.56 28.17
#